data_AF-F2S7K5-F1
#
_entry.id   AF-F2S7K5-F1
#
_cell.length_a   1.000
_cell.length_b   1.000
_cell.length_c   1.000
_cell.angle_alpha   90.00
_cell.angle_beta   90.00
_cell.angle_gamma   90.00
#
_symmetry.space_group_name_H-M   'P 1'
#
loop_
_entity.id
_entity.type
_entity.pdbx_description
1 polymer ?
#
loop_
_entity_poly.entity_id
_entity_poly.type
_entity_poly.pdbx_seq_one_letter_code
_entity_poly.pdbx_strand_id
1 'polypeptide(L)'
;MSAVSPISSQSSRPPIIPESFSANQPKTIRLYPLSNYTFGTKETQPEEDPSVLARLKRLEEHYEQYGMRRTCEGVLQMLSSNYDEIEGFKARLNERLAPVGSQFTGEGVNEDWEVGDTLAQWWRPNFETFMYPFLPGHVTRPKECKKLYFLQLPKKKVLSVPKNMKLLAVPLFELYDNTARYGPQLSAIPHLLSRYNFEFVDENDNVVAVTPGHQASNGVHPKSKVLAGGEDTANGQDIGMDEFAPGDQE
;
A
#
# COMPACT_ATOMS: atom_id res chain seq x y z
N MET A 1 8.97 -57.27 24.67
CA MET A 1 9.80 -56.22 24.05
C MET A 1 9.84 -56.49 22.56
N SER A 2 9.05 -55.77 21.75
CA SER A 2 9.03 -55.99 20.29
C SER A 2 10.09 -55.11 19.64
N ALA A 3 11.09 -55.71 18.99
CA ALA A 3 12.14 -54.97 18.32
C ALA A 3 11.63 -54.45 16.96
N VAL A 4 11.29 -53.15 16.92
CA VAL A 4 10.94 -52.46 15.68
C VAL A 4 12.19 -52.42 14.78
N SER A 5 12.04 -52.81 13.52
CA SER A 5 13.15 -52.82 12.56
C SER A 5 13.65 -51.39 12.29
N PRO A 6 14.98 -51.13 12.21
CA PRO A 6 15.51 -49.80 11.92
C PRO A 6 14.92 -49.15 10.65
N ILE A 7 14.57 -50.00 9.66
CA ILE A 7 13.98 -49.60 8.38
C ILE A 7 12.55 -49.06 8.55
N SER A 8 11.80 -49.55 9.54
CA SER A 8 10.43 -49.07 9.83
C SER A 8 10.36 -47.77 10.63
N SER A 9 11.50 -47.27 11.12
CA SER A 9 11.60 -46.00 11.87
C SER A 9 11.82 -44.75 10.99
N GLN A 10 11.98 -44.91 9.67
CA GLN A 10 12.24 -43.79 8.75
C GLN A 10 11.14 -43.71 7.68
N SER A 11 10.33 -42.65 7.76
CA SER A 11 9.39 -42.31 6.69
C SER A 11 10.16 -41.87 5.44
N SER A 12 9.87 -42.48 4.29
CA SER A 12 10.40 -42.05 2.99
C SER A 12 9.84 -40.70 2.51
N ARG A 13 8.88 -40.13 3.25
CA ARG A 13 8.38 -38.77 3.08
C ARG A 13 8.75 -37.96 4.32
N PRO A 14 9.63 -36.94 4.21
CA PRO A 14 9.90 -36.05 5.34
C PRO A 14 8.59 -35.34 5.75
N PRO A 15 8.44 -34.95 7.03
CA PRO A 15 7.30 -34.14 7.45
C PRO A 15 7.32 -32.81 6.68
N ILE A 16 6.13 -32.32 6.31
CA ILE A 16 6.00 -30.97 5.77
C ILE A 16 6.33 -30.01 6.92
N ILE A 17 7.48 -29.36 6.84
CA ILE A 17 7.88 -28.33 7.80
C ILE A 17 6.89 -27.16 7.61
N PRO A 18 6.16 -26.75 8.66
CA PRO A 18 5.25 -25.61 8.54
C PRO A 18 6.06 -24.36 8.23
N GLU A 19 5.50 -23.48 7.41
CA GLU A 19 6.12 -22.18 7.16
C GLU A 19 6.32 -21.41 8.48
N SER A 20 7.40 -20.63 8.56
CA SER A 20 7.65 -19.80 9.75
C SER A 20 6.53 -18.78 9.96
N PHE A 21 6.36 -18.31 11.19
CA PHE A 21 5.39 -17.25 11.53
C PHE A 21 5.47 -16.02 10.60
N SER A 22 6.67 -15.71 10.09
CA SER A 22 6.91 -14.56 9.22
C SER A 22 6.73 -14.83 7.72
N ALA A 23 6.38 -16.05 7.30
CA ALA A 23 6.28 -16.38 5.87
C ALA A 23 5.14 -15.67 5.13
N ASN A 24 4.06 -15.36 5.85
CA ASN A 24 2.89 -14.63 5.31
C ASN A 24 2.98 -13.11 5.54
N GLN A 25 4.17 -12.58 5.84
CA GLN A 25 4.38 -11.13 5.95
C GLN A 25 4.42 -10.49 4.55
N PRO A 26 3.89 -9.27 4.37
CA PRO A 26 3.93 -8.61 3.08
C PRO A 26 5.37 -8.26 2.68
N LYS A 27 5.61 -8.29 1.36
CA LYS A 27 6.88 -7.89 0.75
C LYS A 27 7.28 -6.48 1.22
N THR A 28 8.55 -6.31 1.57
CA THR A 28 9.11 -5.00 1.92
C THR A 28 9.02 -4.02 0.74
N ILE A 29 8.52 -2.82 1.02
CA ILE A 29 8.33 -1.74 0.05
C ILE A 29 9.44 -0.71 0.23
N ARG A 30 10.17 -0.40 -0.83
CA ARG A 30 11.22 0.63 -0.81
C ARG A 30 10.63 2.03 -0.98
N LEU A 31 11.05 2.96 -0.13
CA LEU A 31 10.67 4.37 -0.15
C LEU A 31 11.90 5.24 -0.39
N TYR A 32 11.82 6.13 -1.36
CA TYR A 32 12.92 7.02 -1.77
C TYR A 32 12.75 8.44 -1.19
N PRO A 33 13.85 9.22 -1.06
CA PRO A 33 13.79 10.60 -0.62
C PRO A 33 12.92 11.49 -1.52
N LEU A 34 12.30 12.51 -0.93
CA LEU A 34 11.49 13.48 -1.69
C LEU A 34 12.34 14.25 -2.74
N SER A 35 13.64 14.41 -2.51
CA SER A 35 14.59 15.05 -3.42
C SER A 35 14.75 14.30 -4.76
N ASN A 36 14.38 13.02 -4.85
CA ASN A 36 14.42 12.27 -6.09
C ASN A 36 13.27 12.60 -7.06
N TYR A 37 12.24 13.34 -6.60
CA TYR A 37 11.04 13.63 -7.38
C TYR A 37 11.02 15.08 -7.85
N THR A 38 10.84 15.28 -9.16
CA THR A 38 10.85 16.61 -9.78
C THR A 38 9.42 17.08 -10.05
N PHE A 39 9.09 18.28 -9.56
CA PHE A 39 7.75 18.85 -9.68
C PHE A 39 7.69 19.97 -10.72
N GLY A 40 7.18 19.65 -11.90
CA GLY A 40 6.81 20.61 -12.93
C GLY A 40 5.48 21.31 -12.66
N THR A 41 5.21 22.37 -13.41
CA THR A 41 3.97 23.16 -13.32
C THR A 41 3.28 23.19 -14.67
N LYS A 42 2.01 22.77 -14.74
CA LYS A 42 1.18 22.81 -15.95
C LYS A 42 -0.01 23.77 -15.86
N GLU A 43 -0.78 23.86 -16.93
CA GLU A 43 -1.95 24.74 -17.01
C GLU A 43 -3.00 24.45 -15.92
N THR A 44 -3.90 25.42 -15.70
CA THR A 44 -4.86 25.38 -14.60
C THR A 44 -5.94 24.31 -14.82
N GLN A 45 -6.09 23.48 -13.79
CA GLN A 45 -7.20 22.56 -13.53
C GLN A 45 -8.59 23.23 -13.53
N PRO A 46 -9.51 23.14 -14.52
CA PRO A 46 -10.89 23.56 -14.25
C PRO A 46 -11.52 22.66 -13.17
N GLU A 47 -12.35 23.25 -12.32
CA GLU A 47 -13.11 22.51 -11.30
C GLU A 47 -14.23 21.69 -11.97
N GLU A 48 -14.40 20.43 -11.59
CA GLU A 48 -15.41 19.55 -12.20
C GLU A 48 -16.85 19.90 -11.81
N ASP A 49 -17.07 20.32 -10.57
CA ASP A 49 -18.40 20.60 -10.02
C ASP A 49 -18.36 21.92 -9.22
N PRO A 50 -19.14 22.96 -9.57
CA PRO A 50 -19.11 24.25 -8.88
C PRO A 50 -19.74 24.23 -7.47
N SER A 51 -20.30 23.08 -7.05
CA SER A 51 -20.85 22.90 -5.70
C SER A 51 -21.04 21.42 -5.37
N VAL A 52 -21.20 21.12 -4.07
CA VAL A 52 -21.61 19.79 -3.59
C VAL A 52 -22.94 19.35 -4.22
N LEU A 53 -23.89 20.27 -4.40
CA LEU A 53 -25.18 19.97 -5.02
C LEU A 53 -25.03 19.57 -6.49
N ALA A 54 -24.20 20.30 -7.26
CA ALA A 54 -23.90 19.96 -8.65
C ALA A 54 -23.24 18.56 -8.75
N ARG A 55 -22.28 18.26 -7.87
CA ARG A 55 -21.63 16.95 -7.80
C ARG A 55 -22.60 15.81 -7.50
N LEU A 56 -23.57 16.02 -6.60
CA LEU A 56 -24.58 15.02 -6.27
C LEU A 56 -25.57 14.83 -7.42
N LYS A 57 -26.00 15.91 -8.08
CA LYS A 57 -26.85 15.84 -9.28
C LYS A 57 -26.15 15.11 -10.44
N ARG A 58 -24.86 15.41 -10.70
CA ARG A 58 -24.05 14.68 -11.70
C ARG A 58 -23.89 13.20 -11.37
N LEU A 59 -23.80 12.84 -10.08
CA LEU A 59 -23.76 11.45 -9.63
C LEU A 59 -25.12 10.75 -9.84
N GLU A 60 -26.23 11.45 -9.64
CA GLU A 60 -27.59 10.95 -9.88
C GLU A 60 -27.85 10.72 -11.39
N GLU A 61 -27.61 11.73 -12.23
CA GLU A 61 -27.71 11.64 -13.69
C GLU A 61 -26.85 10.50 -14.28
N HIS A 62 -25.61 10.36 -13.81
CA HIS A 62 -24.73 9.24 -14.19
C HIS A 62 -25.29 7.89 -13.69
N TYR A 63 -25.88 7.85 -12.49
CA TYR A 63 -26.41 6.61 -11.92
C TYR A 63 -27.64 6.10 -12.68
N GLU A 64 -28.48 7.00 -13.19
CA GLU A 64 -29.62 6.64 -14.05
C GLU A 64 -29.17 6.04 -15.38
N GLN A 65 -28.11 6.61 -15.99
CA GLN A 65 -27.63 6.20 -17.31
C GLN A 65 -26.72 4.95 -17.28
N TYR A 66 -25.84 4.85 -16.28
CA TYR A 66 -24.75 3.86 -16.25
C TYR A 66 -24.70 3.01 -14.97
N GLY A 67 -25.56 3.29 -13.99
CA GLY A 67 -25.54 2.61 -12.68
C GLY A 67 -24.41 3.08 -11.76
N MET A 68 -23.97 2.18 -10.88
CA MET A 68 -23.02 2.50 -9.80
C MET A 68 -21.71 3.08 -10.35
N ARG A 69 -21.38 4.31 -9.95
CA ARG A 69 -20.10 4.94 -10.26
C ARG A 69 -18.97 4.18 -9.54
N ARG A 70 -17.91 3.84 -10.26
CA ARG A 70 -16.68 3.30 -9.67
C ARG A 70 -15.64 4.40 -9.63
N THR A 71 -14.91 4.56 -8.54
CA THR A 71 -13.87 5.57 -8.39
C THR A 71 -12.60 4.94 -7.81
N CYS A 72 -11.44 5.33 -8.33
CA CYS A 72 -10.14 4.75 -7.94
C CYS A 72 -9.24 5.88 -7.47
N GLU A 73 -9.00 5.96 -6.16
CA GLU A 73 -8.05 6.90 -5.56
C GLU A 73 -6.72 6.20 -5.36
N GLY A 74 -5.69 6.67 -6.05
CA GLY A 74 -4.54 7.23 -5.34
C GLY A 74 -4.77 8.74 -5.34
N VAL A 75 -3.89 9.49 -6.01
CA VAL A 75 -4.15 10.87 -6.45
C VAL A 75 -4.15 10.91 -7.99
N LEU A 76 -5.26 10.62 -8.69
CA LEU A 76 -6.67 10.56 -8.24
C LEU A 76 -7.54 9.71 -9.20
N GLN A 77 -8.83 9.59 -8.85
CA GLN A 77 -10.04 9.21 -9.62
C GLN A 77 -9.92 9.20 -11.17
N MET A 78 -10.44 8.26 -11.99
CA MET A 78 -11.41 7.13 -11.88
C MET A 78 -11.47 6.32 -13.20
N LEU A 79 -11.73 4.98 -13.21
CA LEU A 79 -12.14 4.24 -14.43
C LEU A 79 -12.96 2.93 -14.25
N SER A 80 -13.30 2.28 -15.39
CA SER A 80 -14.32 1.22 -15.58
C SER A 80 -13.77 -0.20 -15.83
N SER A 81 -14.68 -1.18 -16.01
CA SER A 81 -14.49 -2.45 -16.76
C SER A 81 -13.43 -3.51 -16.37
N ASN A 82 -13.26 -3.85 -15.09
CA ASN A 82 -12.77 -5.16 -14.56
C ASN A 82 -11.36 -5.70 -14.93
N TYR A 83 -10.85 -5.53 -16.16
CA TYR A 83 -9.41 -5.59 -16.51
C TYR A 83 -8.87 -4.17 -16.80
N ASP A 84 -9.76 -3.26 -17.24
CA ASP A 84 -9.59 -1.84 -17.56
C ASP A 84 -9.40 -0.93 -16.31
N GLU A 85 -9.64 -1.44 -15.08
CA GLU A 85 -9.66 -0.59 -13.88
C GLU A 85 -8.27 -0.05 -13.49
N ILE A 86 -7.22 -0.88 -13.60
CA ILE A 86 -5.83 -0.47 -13.31
C ILE A 86 -5.28 0.37 -14.46
N GLU A 87 -5.45 -0.07 -15.71
CA GLU A 87 -4.99 0.66 -16.90
C GLU A 87 -5.65 2.04 -16.99
N GLY A 88 -6.95 2.11 -16.75
CA GLY A 88 -7.69 3.35 -16.68
C GLY A 88 -7.26 4.24 -15.53
N PHE A 89 -6.98 3.67 -14.36
CA PHE A 89 -6.40 4.43 -13.25
C PHE A 89 -5.02 5.01 -13.61
N LYS A 90 -4.12 4.24 -14.27
CA LYS A 90 -2.86 4.75 -14.83
C LYS A 90 -3.09 5.88 -15.85
N ALA A 91 -4.07 5.73 -16.75
CA ALA A 91 -4.40 6.76 -17.73
C ALA A 91 -4.84 8.08 -17.07
N ARG A 92 -5.61 8.01 -15.97
CA ARG A 92 -6.00 9.19 -15.17
C ARG A 92 -4.85 9.79 -14.38
N LEU A 93 -3.97 8.97 -13.80
CA LEU A 93 -2.73 9.45 -13.19
C LEU A 93 -1.86 10.19 -14.21
N ASN A 94 -1.80 9.70 -15.46
CA ASN A 94 -1.11 10.40 -16.53
C ASN A 94 -1.79 11.72 -16.92
N GLU A 95 -3.10 11.73 -17.17
CA GLU A 95 -3.88 12.95 -17.43
C GLU A 95 -3.66 14.02 -16.35
N ARG A 96 -3.66 13.60 -15.07
CA ARG A 96 -3.63 14.50 -13.91
C ARG A 96 -2.21 14.89 -13.47
N LEU A 97 -1.21 14.02 -13.61
CA LEU A 97 0.13 14.25 -13.05
C LEU A 97 1.31 14.02 -14.03
N ALA A 98 1.12 13.50 -15.24
CA ALA A 98 2.25 13.35 -16.19
C ALA A 98 2.78 14.72 -16.66
N PRO A 99 4.08 14.80 -17.01
CA PRO A 99 4.68 15.96 -17.69
C PRO A 99 3.95 16.33 -18.98
N VAL A 100 3.89 17.63 -19.29
CA VAL A 100 3.24 18.15 -20.51
C VAL A 100 4.26 18.47 -21.60
N GLY A 101 4.18 17.75 -22.72
CA GLY A 101 5.08 17.93 -23.87
C GLY A 101 6.55 17.64 -23.54
N SER A 102 7.45 18.15 -24.38
CA SER A 102 8.91 17.95 -24.26
C SER A 102 9.57 18.83 -23.18
N GLN A 103 8.84 19.33 -22.19
CA GLN A 103 9.36 20.24 -21.15
C GLN A 103 10.45 19.61 -20.29
N PHE A 104 10.45 18.29 -20.17
CA PHE A 104 11.43 17.52 -19.42
C PHE A 104 12.02 16.43 -20.32
N THR A 105 13.33 16.26 -20.25
CA THR A 105 14.07 15.20 -20.94
C THR A 105 15.02 14.53 -19.94
N GLY A 106 15.02 13.21 -19.89
CA GLY A 106 15.84 12.43 -18.94
C GLY A 106 15.09 11.28 -18.27
N GLU A 107 15.72 10.69 -17.25
CA GLU A 107 15.15 9.65 -16.37
C GLU A 107 13.90 10.16 -15.63
N GLY A 108 13.00 9.26 -15.23
CA GLY A 108 11.77 9.61 -14.51
C GLY A 108 10.67 10.30 -15.32
N VAL A 109 10.90 10.75 -16.56
CA VAL A 109 9.90 11.45 -17.39
C VAL A 109 8.85 10.49 -17.97
N ASN A 110 9.30 9.34 -18.48
CA ASN A 110 8.47 8.33 -19.15
C ASN A 110 8.32 7.04 -18.33
N GLU A 111 8.67 7.05 -17.05
CA GLU A 111 8.48 5.89 -16.18
C GLU A 111 7.00 5.68 -15.90
N ASP A 112 6.53 4.43 -15.95
CA ASP A 112 5.13 4.08 -15.72
C ASP A 112 4.76 4.14 -14.22
N TRP A 113 3.50 3.88 -13.88
CA TRP A 113 3.01 3.77 -12.51
C TRP A 113 3.01 2.32 -12.05
N GLU A 114 3.66 2.04 -10.91
CA GLU A 114 3.57 0.75 -10.23
C GLU A 114 2.37 0.81 -9.27
N VAL A 115 1.24 0.29 -9.74
CA VAL A 115 0.01 0.16 -8.94
C VAL A 115 0.08 -1.13 -8.14
N GLY A 116 0.20 -1.00 -6.82
CA GLY A 116 0.18 -2.12 -5.88
C GLY A 116 -1.23 -2.43 -5.37
N ASP A 117 -1.28 -2.95 -4.14
CA ASP A 117 -2.50 -3.42 -3.49
C ASP A 117 -3.63 -2.37 -3.41
N THR A 118 -4.88 -2.84 -3.48
CA THR A 118 -6.03 -2.07 -2.96
C THR A 118 -5.96 -2.02 -1.44
N LEU A 119 -5.76 -0.83 -0.89
CA LEU A 119 -5.69 -0.56 0.55
C LEU A 119 -7.06 -0.61 1.23
N ALA A 120 -8.08 -0.04 0.61
CA ALA A 120 -9.43 0.02 1.16
C ALA A 120 -10.50 0.17 0.07
N GLN A 121 -11.75 -0.14 0.41
CA GLN A 121 -12.91 0.09 -0.44
C GLN A 121 -14.04 0.74 0.36
N TRP A 122 -14.55 1.85 -0.15
CA TRP A 122 -15.55 2.70 0.46
C TRP A 122 -16.81 2.73 -0.40
N TRP A 123 -17.97 2.63 0.23
CA TRP A 123 -19.26 2.54 -0.44
C TRP A 123 -20.14 3.72 -0.08
N ARG A 124 -20.76 4.33 -1.10
CA ARG A 124 -21.79 5.36 -0.96
C ARG A 124 -23.16 4.74 -1.22
N PRO A 125 -24.03 4.58 -0.20
CA PRO A 125 -25.33 3.94 -0.39
C PRO A 125 -26.35 4.85 -1.11
N ASN A 126 -26.28 6.16 -0.87
CA ASN A 126 -27.26 7.17 -1.31
C ASN A 126 -26.59 8.34 -2.06
N PHE A 127 -27.36 9.30 -2.58
CA PHE A 127 -26.83 10.54 -3.16
C PHE A 127 -26.46 11.57 -2.08
N GLU A 128 -25.58 11.15 -1.16
CA GLU A 128 -25.14 11.91 0.03
C GLU A 128 -23.61 12.01 0.06
N THR A 129 -23.05 12.80 0.99
CA THR A 129 -21.59 12.99 1.14
C THR A 129 -20.89 11.82 1.84
N PHE A 130 -21.57 11.11 2.73
CA PHE A 130 -20.98 10.04 3.55
C PHE A 130 -20.68 8.75 2.75
N MET A 131 -19.64 8.03 3.17
CA MET A 131 -19.26 6.72 2.64
C MET A 131 -18.82 5.81 3.80
N TYR A 132 -18.98 4.50 3.61
CA TYR A 132 -18.72 3.48 4.63
C TYR A 132 -17.61 2.54 4.15
N PRO A 133 -16.70 2.06 5.01
CA PRO A 133 -15.63 1.10 4.64
C PRO A 133 -16.15 -0.34 4.45
N PHE A 134 -17.45 -0.50 4.26
CA PHE A 134 -18.19 -1.73 4.02
C PHE A 134 -19.48 -1.38 3.25
N LEU A 135 -20.12 -2.36 2.60
CA LEU A 135 -21.45 -2.17 2.02
C LEU A 135 -22.50 -2.34 3.13
N PRO A 136 -23.31 -1.31 3.48
CA PRO A 136 -24.26 -1.44 4.58
C PRO A 136 -25.36 -2.48 4.31
N GLY A 137 -25.90 -3.07 5.38
CA GLY A 137 -26.97 -4.06 5.29
C GLY A 137 -28.18 -3.55 4.49
N HIS A 138 -28.80 -4.45 3.72
CA HIS A 138 -29.94 -4.17 2.83
C HIS A 138 -29.66 -3.23 1.64
N VAL A 139 -28.45 -2.68 1.48
CA VAL A 139 -28.09 -1.83 0.34
C VAL A 139 -27.71 -2.70 -0.87
N THR A 140 -28.70 -3.04 -1.69
CA THR A 140 -28.50 -3.78 -2.95
C THR A 140 -28.04 -2.89 -4.12
N ARG A 141 -28.21 -1.57 -4.00
CA ARG A 141 -27.97 -0.58 -5.08
C ARG A 141 -27.17 0.65 -4.59
N PRO A 142 -25.90 0.48 -4.21
CA PRO A 142 -25.00 1.59 -3.89
C PRO A 142 -24.80 2.51 -5.12
N LYS A 143 -24.55 3.80 -4.86
CA LYS A 143 -24.39 4.84 -5.90
C LYS A 143 -22.94 5.01 -6.33
N GLU A 144 -22.00 4.82 -5.40
CA GLU A 144 -20.57 4.90 -5.66
C GLU A 144 -19.82 3.78 -4.91
N CYS A 145 -18.83 3.18 -5.57
CA CYS A 145 -17.81 2.34 -4.96
C CYS A 145 -16.44 2.95 -5.24
N LYS A 146 -15.78 3.43 -4.19
CA LYS A 146 -14.46 4.05 -4.23
C LYS A 146 -13.41 3.09 -3.70
N LYS A 147 -12.37 2.78 -4.46
CA LYS A 147 -11.20 2.03 -4.01
C LYS A 147 -10.03 2.96 -3.76
N LEU A 148 -9.24 2.67 -2.73
CA LEU A 148 -7.95 3.30 -2.46
C LEU A 148 -6.83 2.31 -2.86
N TYR A 149 -5.87 2.73 -3.67
CA TYR A 149 -4.73 1.92 -4.13
C TYR A 149 -3.41 2.44 -3.58
N PHE A 150 -2.49 1.52 -3.25
CA PHE A 150 -1.11 1.87 -2.99
C PHE A 150 -0.38 2.12 -4.32
N LEU A 151 0.32 3.25 -4.43
CA LEU A 151 1.18 3.56 -5.57
C LEU A 151 2.63 3.49 -5.11
N GLN A 152 3.39 2.53 -5.65
CA GLN A 152 4.82 2.52 -5.47
C GLN A 152 5.44 3.49 -6.50
N LEU A 153 6.15 4.50 -6.01
CA LEU A 153 6.89 5.39 -6.88
C LEU A 153 8.27 4.77 -7.18
N PRO A 154 8.73 4.83 -8.44
CA PRO A 154 10.08 4.39 -8.79
C PRO A 154 11.14 5.33 -8.19
N LYS A 155 12.42 5.01 -8.37
CA LYS A 155 13.54 5.75 -7.74
C LYS A 155 13.50 7.24 -8.05
N LYS A 156 13.14 7.63 -9.28
CA LYS A 156 12.98 9.03 -9.73
C LYS A 156 11.70 9.12 -10.56
N LYS A 157 10.90 10.18 -10.40
CA LYS A 157 9.75 10.43 -11.28
C LYS A 157 9.52 11.93 -11.43
N VAL A 158 9.19 12.36 -12.65
CA VAL A 158 8.81 13.75 -12.93
C VAL A 158 7.28 13.84 -12.92
N LEU A 159 6.73 14.73 -12.09
CA LEU A 159 5.30 14.95 -11.94
C LEU A 159 4.98 16.41 -12.26
N SER A 160 3.89 16.70 -12.96
CA SER A 160 3.47 18.07 -13.30
C SER A 160 2.12 18.44 -12.69
N VAL A 161 2.15 19.41 -11.78
CA VAL A 161 0.99 19.85 -10.99
C VAL A 161 0.34 21.06 -11.66
N PRO A 162 -1.01 21.14 -11.78
CA PRO A 162 -1.70 22.34 -12.25
C PRO A 162 -1.39 23.58 -11.39
N LYS A 163 -1.25 24.76 -12.00
CA LYS A 163 -0.95 26.04 -11.31
C LYS A 163 -1.88 26.39 -10.13
N ASN A 164 -3.13 25.91 -10.15
CA ASN A 164 -4.13 26.13 -9.12
C ASN A 164 -4.20 25.01 -8.06
N MET A 165 -3.31 24.01 -8.13
CA MET A 165 -3.22 22.91 -7.18
C MET A 165 -1.82 22.88 -6.54
N LYS A 166 -1.70 22.19 -5.41
CA LYS A 166 -0.43 21.94 -4.74
C LYS A 166 -0.33 20.45 -4.41
N LEU A 167 0.85 19.87 -4.63
CA LEU A 167 1.17 18.56 -4.11
C LEU A 167 1.84 18.73 -2.74
N LEU A 168 1.40 17.95 -1.75
CA LEU A 168 1.87 18.03 -0.37
C LEU A 168 2.30 16.64 0.09
N ALA A 169 3.53 16.52 0.61
CA ALA A 169 3.97 15.34 1.33
C ALA A 169 3.51 15.47 2.79
N VAL A 170 2.40 14.79 3.13
CA VAL A 170 1.82 14.83 4.49
C VAL A 170 2.32 13.62 5.28
N PRO A 171 2.98 13.80 6.44
CA PRO A 171 3.46 12.69 7.24
C PRO A 171 2.29 11.93 7.91
N LEU A 172 2.44 10.62 8.11
CA LEU A 172 1.36 9.76 8.61
C LEU A 172 0.80 10.20 9.97
N PHE A 173 1.62 10.80 10.83
CA PHE A 173 1.17 11.31 12.14
C PHE A 173 0.25 12.54 12.04
N GLU A 174 0.30 13.32 10.94
CA GLU A 174 -0.60 14.46 10.73
C GLU A 174 -1.99 14.00 10.25
N LEU A 175 -2.05 12.85 9.56
CA LEU A 175 -3.29 12.20 9.14
C LEU A 175 -3.97 11.43 10.28
N TYR A 176 -3.19 10.77 11.14
CA TYR A 176 -3.67 9.89 12.21
C TYR A 176 -4.63 10.61 13.16
N ASP A 177 -5.80 10.00 13.36
CA ASP A 177 -6.93 10.51 14.17
C ASP A 177 -7.44 11.93 13.83
N ASN A 178 -6.98 12.52 12.71
CA ASN A 178 -7.25 13.91 12.35
C ASN A 178 -8.45 14.05 11.39
N THR A 179 -9.54 13.35 11.72
CA THR A 179 -10.74 13.26 10.86
C THR A 179 -11.42 14.61 10.63
N ALA A 180 -11.27 15.56 11.56
CA ALA A 180 -11.80 16.91 11.44
C ALA A 180 -11.14 17.73 10.32
N ARG A 181 -9.86 17.49 10.02
CA ARG A 181 -9.13 18.17 8.93
C ARG A 181 -9.16 17.38 7.63
N TYR A 182 -8.92 16.07 7.68
CA TYR A 182 -8.69 15.24 6.49
C TYR A 182 -9.87 14.32 6.11
N GLY A 183 -10.90 14.25 6.95
CA GLY A 183 -12.02 13.33 6.79
C GLY A 183 -11.65 11.86 7.10
N PRO A 184 -12.66 10.98 7.21
CA PRO A 184 -12.45 9.60 7.68
C PRO A 184 -11.62 8.74 6.71
N GLN A 185 -11.59 9.07 5.42
CA GLN A 185 -10.91 8.26 4.41
C GLN A 185 -9.38 8.43 4.46
N LEU A 186 -8.90 9.68 4.60
CA LEU A 186 -7.47 9.98 4.66
C LEU A 186 -6.90 9.71 6.06
N SER A 187 -7.65 9.98 7.14
CA SER A 187 -7.21 9.64 8.50
C SER A 187 -7.16 8.13 8.78
N ALA A 188 -7.78 7.31 7.93
CA ALA A 188 -7.62 5.86 7.97
C ALA A 188 -6.27 5.38 7.36
N ILE A 189 -5.60 6.17 6.52
CA ILE A 189 -4.39 5.75 5.79
C ILE A 189 -3.30 5.17 6.71
N PRO A 190 -2.95 5.75 7.87
CA PRO A 190 -1.96 5.15 8.76
C PRO A 190 -2.32 3.73 9.23
N HIS A 191 -3.60 3.44 9.47
CA HIS A 191 -4.08 2.10 9.83
C HIS A 191 -4.04 1.12 8.65
N LEU A 192 -4.25 1.60 7.43
CA LEU A 192 -4.18 0.78 6.21
C LEU A 192 -2.73 0.47 5.82
N LEU A 193 -1.80 1.37 6.14
CA LEU A 193 -0.38 1.22 5.84
C LEU A 193 0.40 0.46 6.92
N SER A 194 -0.12 0.34 8.16
CA SER A 194 0.61 -0.30 9.27
C SER A 194 0.86 -1.80 9.09
N ARG A 195 0.24 -2.45 8.09
CA ARG A 195 0.54 -3.83 7.70
C ARG A 195 1.83 -3.97 6.89
N TYR A 196 2.31 -2.92 6.22
CA TYR A 196 3.46 -3.02 5.32
C TYR A 196 4.79 -2.85 6.04
N ASN A 197 5.79 -3.54 5.50
CA ASN A 197 7.17 -3.36 5.88
C ASN A 197 7.79 -2.31 4.95
N PHE A 198 8.39 -1.25 5.47
CA PHE A 198 9.00 -0.19 4.66
C PHE A 198 10.52 -0.19 4.80
N GLU A 199 11.22 -0.04 3.67
CA GLU A 199 12.66 0.17 3.61
C GLU A 199 12.92 1.58 3.08
N PHE A 200 13.51 2.44 3.92
CA PHE A 200 13.85 3.81 3.56
C PHE A 200 15.29 3.83 3.04
N VAL A 201 15.52 4.45 1.90
CA VAL A 201 16.87 4.64 1.32
C VAL A 201 17.28 6.11 1.25
N ASP A 202 18.59 6.37 1.20
CA ASP A 202 19.17 7.67 0.86
C ASP A 202 19.22 7.90 -0.66
N GLU A 203 19.82 9.02 -1.08
CA GLU A 203 19.96 9.39 -2.50
C GLU A 203 20.88 8.41 -3.29
N ASN A 204 21.73 7.66 -2.57
CA ASN A 204 22.70 6.70 -3.10
C ASN A 204 22.18 5.23 -3.11
N ASP A 205 20.89 5.01 -2.82
CA ASP A 205 20.27 3.69 -2.55
C ASP A 205 20.81 2.94 -1.32
N ASN A 206 21.55 3.58 -0.42
CA ASN A 206 21.87 2.98 0.87
C ASN A 206 20.58 2.94 1.70
N VAL A 207 20.24 1.77 2.25
CA VAL A 207 19.19 1.69 3.27
C VAL A 207 19.62 2.53 4.48
N VAL A 208 18.69 3.30 5.06
CA VAL A 208 18.88 4.14 6.25
C VAL A 208 17.93 3.79 7.40
N ALA A 209 16.80 3.14 7.10
CA ALA A 209 15.88 2.60 8.09
C ALA A 209 15.04 1.47 7.47
N VAL A 210 14.60 0.54 8.32
CA VAL A 210 13.64 -0.51 7.95
C VAL A 210 12.57 -0.56 9.04
N THR A 211 11.31 -0.71 8.65
CA THR A 211 10.19 -0.95 9.56
C THR A 211 9.43 -2.22 9.15
N PRO A 212 8.95 -3.04 10.11
CA PRO A 212 9.31 -3.03 11.52
C PRO A 212 10.75 -3.54 11.73
N GLY A 213 11.57 -2.80 12.47
CA GLY A 213 12.94 -3.21 12.79
C GLY A 213 13.90 -2.05 13.05
N HIS A 214 15.17 -2.40 13.13
CA HIS A 214 16.30 -1.48 13.04
C HIS A 214 17.27 -2.06 12.01
N GLN A 215 18.03 -1.20 11.34
CA GLN A 215 18.99 -1.66 10.35
C GLN A 215 20.16 -2.34 11.05
N ALA A 216 20.33 -3.65 10.83
CA ALA A 216 21.46 -4.38 11.37
C ALA A 216 22.69 -4.13 10.48
N SER A 217 23.63 -3.33 10.97
CA SER A 217 24.90 -3.06 10.28
C SER A 217 25.78 -4.30 10.06
N ASN A 218 25.50 -5.41 10.75
CA ASN A 218 26.35 -6.60 10.83
C ASN A 218 25.63 -7.93 10.51
N GLY A 219 24.65 -7.94 9.58
CA GLY A 219 24.03 -9.19 9.10
C GLY A 219 23.08 -9.92 10.07
N VAL A 220 22.80 -9.34 11.24
CA VAL A 220 21.84 -9.89 12.21
C VAL A 220 20.41 -9.60 11.73
N HIS A 221 19.73 -10.57 11.12
CA HIS A 221 18.32 -10.41 10.79
C HIS A 221 17.48 -10.25 12.06
N PRO A 222 16.74 -9.13 12.25
CA PRO A 222 15.90 -8.95 13.42
C PRO A 222 14.74 -9.96 13.40
N LYS A 223 14.79 -10.96 14.28
CA LYS A 223 13.74 -11.97 14.44
C LYS A 223 12.63 -11.39 15.32
N SER A 224 11.38 -11.46 14.86
CA SER A 224 10.20 -11.07 15.64
C SER A 224 10.06 -11.93 16.90
N LYS A 225 10.35 -11.37 18.08
CA LYS A 225 10.12 -12.07 19.35
C LYS A 225 8.62 -12.11 19.65
N VAL A 226 8.02 -13.29 19.59
CA VAL A 226 6.63 -13.51 20.02
C VAL A 226 6.59 -13.38 21.54
N LEU A 227 5.91 -12.35 22.04
CA LEU A 227 5.76 -12.06 23.49
C LEU A 227 4.54 -12.74 24.13
N ALA A 228 3.79 -13.54 23.37
CA ALA A 228 2.58 -14.21 23.84
C ALA A 228 2.91 -15.60 24.42
N GLY A 229 3.23 -15.65 25.72
CA GLY A 229 3.43 -16.87 26.50
C GLY A 229 4.24 -16.59 27.77
N GLY A 230 3.61 -16.69 28.94
CA GLY A 230 4.30 -16.64 30.24
C GLY A 230 5.17 -17.88 30.48
N GLU A 231 6.05 -17.93 31.48
CA GLU A 231 6.18 -17.10 32.70
C GLU A 231 7.62 -16.61 32.93
N ASP A 232 7.82 -15.75 33.93
CA ASP A 232 9.13 -15.32 34.40
C ASP A 232 10.01 -16.50 34.83
N THR A 233 11.09 -16.75 34.07
CA THR A 233 12.28 -17.45 34.58
C THR A 233 13.51 -16.58 34.36
N ALA A 234 13.75 -15.70 35.34
CA ALA A 234 15.09 -15.17 35.54
C ALA A 234 16.06 -16.35 35.77
N ASN A 235 17.16 -16.38 35.01
CA ASN A 235 18.14 -17.48 34.93
C ASN A 235 17.66 -18.76 34.20
N GLY A 236 17.39 -18.64 32.90
CA GLY A 236 17.42 -19.76 31.95
C GLY A 236 18.40 -19.46 30.81
N GLN A 237 19.33 -20.37 30.51
CA GLN A 237 20.11 -20.28 29.27
C GLN A 237 19.18 -20.54 28.08
N ASP A 238 19.22 -19.65 27.09
CA ASP A 238 18.43 -19.76 25.87
C ASP A 238 18.99 -20.90 25.00
N ILE A 239 18.44 -22.11 25.20
CA ILE A 239 18.64 -23.27 24.32
C ILE A 239 17.54 -23.33 23.25
N GLY A 240 17.20 -22.19 22.66
CA GLY A 240 16.56 -22.16 21.35
C GLY A 240 17.46 -22.90 20.34
N MET A 241 16.85 -23.74 19.49
CA MET A 241 17.56 -24.69 18.59
C MET A 241 18.90 -24.15 18.06
N ASP A 242 20.00 -24.80 18.47
CA ASP A 242 21.31 -24.59 17.85
C ASP A 242 21.18 -24.71 16.34
N GLU A 243 21.86 -23.79 15.64
CA GLU A 243 21.94 -23.84 14.19
C GLU A 243 22.55 -25.18 13.77
N PHE A 244 21.83 -25.91 12.90
CA PHE A 244 22.37 -27.10 12.26
C PHE A 244 23.45 -26.66 11.26
N ALA A 245 24.64 -26.39 11.78
CA ALA A 245 25.81 -26.09 10.98
C ALA A 245 26.06 -27.24 10.00
N PRO A 246 26.31 -26.97 8.71
CA PRO A 246 26.82 -28.00 7.82
C PRO A 246 28.23 -28.35 8.33
N GLY A 247 28.37 -29.52 8.93
CA GLY A 247 29.66 -29.99 9.41
C GLY A 247 30.63 -30.16 8.23
N ASP A 248 31.78 -29.52 8.32
CA ASP A 248 32.94 -29.89 7.51
C ASP A 248 33.22 -31.38 7.72
N GLN A 249 33.26 -32.14 6.61
CA GLN A 249 33.69 -33.53 6.60
C GLN A 249 35.19 -33.57 6.24
N GLU A 250 35.97 -34.21 7.10
CA GLU A 250 37.27 -34.81 6.74
C GLU A 250 37.08 -35.98 5.75
#